data_AF-A0AAE5YH61-F1
#
_entry.id   AF-A0AAE5YH61-F1
#
_cell.length_a   1.000
_cell.length_b   1.000
_cell.length_c   1.000
_cell.angle_alpha   90.00
_cell.angle_beta   90.00
_cell.angle_gamma   90.00
#
_symmetry.space_group_name_H-M   'P 1'
#
loop_
_entity.id
_entity.type
_entity.pdbx_description
1 polymer ?
#
loop_
_entity_poly.entity_id
_entity_poly.type
_entity_poly.pdbx_seq_one_letter_code
_entity_poly.pdbx_strand_id
1 'polypeptide(L)'
;MLRLALFIFALTSSLMAFNVKSLLTYTFNDNVSYDIQKAKKIYFENKCNTCHGDNGEKNEFGKRAIKDLTPAQIKGLLKDYANGYYQNSNADSIQMGIYARKLSDDDINHIIAYLKGQNFSIELNQEDLLEEEPKPKTKHGTFLK
;
A
#
# COMPACT_ATOMS: atom_id res chain seq x y z
N MET A 1 -62.22 7.24 17.64
CA MET A 1 -61.15 6.35 17.12
C MET A 1 -60.47 6.97 15.89
N LEU A 2 -59.99 8.22 15.99
CA LEU A 2 -59.46 8.98 14.85
C LEU A 2 -58.19 9.77 15.21
N ARG A 3 -57.42 9.29 16.20
CA ARG A 3 -56.12 9.88 16.58
C ARG A 3 -54.94 8.92 16.48
N LEU A 4 -55.16 7.70 15.98
CA LEU A 4 -54.12 6.65 15.93
C LEU A 4 -53.63 6.33 14.50
N ALA A 5 -54.22 6.93 13.46
CA ALA A 5 -53.87 6.66 12.07
C ALA A 5 -52.92 7.70 11.43
N LEU A 6 -52.44 8.69 12.21
CA LEU A 6 -51.44 9.66 11.74
C LEU A 6 -50.01 9.32 12.17
N PHE A 7 -49.82 8.26 12.95
CA PHE A 7 -48.50 7.83 13.43
C PHE A 7 -47.84 6.75 12.57
N ILE A 8 -48.49 6.28 11.51
CA ILE A 8 -47.95 5.22 10.64
C ILE A 8 -47.26 5.80 9.39
N PHE A 9 -47.53 7.06 9.02
CA PHE A 9 -46.92 7.67 7.83
C PHE A 9 -45.59 8.40 8.10
N ALA A 10 -45.11 8.42 9.35
CA ALA A 10 -43.92 9.16 9.75
C ALA A 10 -42.69 8.28 10.03
N LEU A 11 -42.70 6.99 9.65
CA LEU A 11 -41.60 6.06 9.94
C LEU A 11 -40.99 5.37 8.71
N THR A 12 -41.34 5.75 7.48
CA THR A 12 -40.73 5.14 6.28
C THR A 12 -39.75 6.04 5.53
N SER A 13 -39.57 7.30 5.96
CA SER A 13 -38.68 8.24 5.27
C SER A 13 -37.28 8.37 5.89
N SER A 14 -36.97 7.60 6.94
CA SER A 14 -35.71 7.72 7.68
C SER A 14 -34.80 6.51 7.49
N LEU A 15 -34.59 6.07 6.26
CA LEU A 15 -33.48 5.19 5.93
C LEU A 15 -32.82 5.71 4.66
N MET A 16 -31.57 6.16 4.82
CA MET A 16 -30.59 6.45 3.77
C MET A 16 -30.76 7.75 2.98
N ALA A 17 -30.62 8.89 3.66
CA ALA A 17 -29.83 9.97 3.09
C ALA A 17 -28.38 9.86 3.59
N PHE A 18 -27.74 8.70 3.34
CA PHE A 18 -26.28 8.63 3.43
C PHE A 18 -25.74 9.57 2.35
N ASN A 19 -25.00 10.59 2.78
CA ASN A 19 -24.39 11.54 1.88
C ASN A 19 -23.40 10.79 0.99
N VAL A 20 -23.85 10.41 -0.21
CA VAL A 20 -23.05 9.64 -1.19
C VAL A 20 -21.77 10.39 -1.55
N LYS A 21 -21.74 11.72 -1.41
CA LYS A 21 -20.54 12.53 -1.61
C LYS A 21 -19.46 12.19 -0.59
N SER A 22 -19.83 11.97 0.68
CA SER A 22 -18.91 11.53 1.73
C SER A 22 -18.44 10.09 1.53
N LEU A 23 -19.33 9.22 1.03
CA LEU A 23 -18.99 7.84 0.69
C LEU A 23 -18.02 7.78 -0.51
N LEU A 24 -18.26 8.60 -1.54
CA LEU A 24 -17.43 8.71 -2.75
C LEU A 24 -16.12 9.47 -2.53
N THR A 25 -16.01 10.34 -1.52
CA THR A 25 -14.72 10.92 -1.13
C THR A 25 -13.90 9.98 -0.25
N TYR A 26 -14.55 9.04 0.44
CA TYR A 26 -13.88 7.98 1.20
C TYR A 26 -13.44 6.84 0.28
N THR A 27 -14.21 6.53 -0.75
CA THR A 27 -13.87 5.54 -1.77
C THR A 27 -13.16 6.23 -2.95
N PHE A 28 -11.86 6.03 -3.09
CA PHE A 28 -11.07 6.33 -4.30
C PHE A 28 -10.72 7.81 -4.53
N ASN A 29 -9.88 8.38 -3.67
CA ASN A 29 -8.99 9.45 -4.11
C ASN A 29 -7.72 8.82 -4.73
N ASP A 30 -7.90 8.11 -5.85
CA ASP A 30 -6.84 7.41 -6.60
C ASP A 30 -6.19 8.30 -7.67
N ASN A 31 -6.27 9.61 -7.51
CA ASN A 31 -5.77 10.60 -8.45
C ASN A 31 -4.24 10.75 -8.45
N VAL A 32 -3.51 9.87 -7.76
CA VAL A 32 -2.05 9.80 -7.90
C VAL A 32 -1.72 9.08 -9.20
N SER A 33 -1.69 9.84 -10.28
CA SER A 33 -1.17 9.37 -11.56
C SER A 33 0.36 9.51 -11.55
N TYR A 34 1.05 8.41 -11.79
CA TYR A 34 2.51 8.37 -11.86
C TYR A 34 2.95 8.55 -13.31
N ASP A 35 3.89 9.48 -13.54
CA ASP A 35 4.62 9.53 -14.80
C ASP A 35 5.48 8.27 -14.92
N ILE A 36 5.05 7.33 -15.76
CA ILE A 36 5.72 6.05 -15.97
C ILE A 36 7.12 6.22 -16.56
N GLN A 37 7.39 7.27 -17.34
CA GLN A 37 8.74 7.54 -17.86
C GLN A 37 9.66 8.01 -16.75
N LYS A 38 9.19 8.92 -15.89
CA LYS A 38 9.92 9.32 -14.67
C LYS A 38 10.16 8.11 -13.76
N ALA A 39 9.13 7.29 -13.55
CA ALA A 39 9.22 6.10 -12.71
C ALA A 39 10.23 5.08 -13.24
N LYS A 40 10.21 4.80 -14.55
CA LYS A 40 11.22 4.00 -15.23
C LYS A 40 12.60 4.60 -15.04
N LYS A 41 12.75 5.92 -15.25
CA LYS A 41 14.05 6.60 -15.06
C LYS A 41 14.60 6.40 -13.65
N ILE A 42 13.77 6.57 -12.61
CA ILE A 42 14.16 6.32 -11.20
C ILE A 42 14.63 4.87 -11.01
N TYR A 43 13.93 3.89 -11.57
CA TYR A 43 14.31 2.47 -11.48
C TYR A 43 15.70 2.19 -12.09
N PHE A 44 15.99 2.77 -13.26
CA PHE A 44 17.26 2.58 -13.96
C PHE A 44 18.40 3.39 -13.33
N GLU A 45 18.15 4.63 -12.88
CA GLU A 45 19.17 5.48 -12.23
C GLU A 45 19.63 4.91 -10.89
N ASN A 46 18.73 4.26 -10.15
CA ASN A 46 19.06 3.53 -8.93
C ASN A 46 19.65 2.14 -9.19
N LYS A 47 19.91 1.79 -10.46
CA LYS A 47 20.53 0.54 -10.91
C LYS A 47 19.78 -0.73 -10.49
N CYS A 48 18.48 -0.62 -10.22
CA CYS A 48 17.65 -1.75 -9.82
C CYS A 48 17.64 -2.83 -10.92
N ASN A 49 17.58 -2.40 -12.19
CA ASN A 49 17.55 -3.26 -13.36
C ASN A 49 18.81 -4.12 -13.55
N THR A 50 19.96 -3.67 -13.02
CA THR A 50 21.24 -4.35 -13.23
C THR A 50 21.20 -5.76 -12.64
N CYS A 51 20.61 -5.90 -11.45
CA CYS A 51 20.42 -7.20 -10.80
C CYS A 51 19.00 -7.74 -11.06
N HIS A 52 17.95 -6.93 -11.03
CA HIS A 52 16.58 -7.44 -11.07
C HIS A 52 15.97 -7.57 -12.48
N GLY A 53 16.66 -7.12 -13.54
CA GLY A 53 16.13 -7.09 -14.90
C GLY A 53 15.26 -5.85 -15.16
N ASP A 54 14.94 -5.58 -16.42
CA ASP A 54 14.27 -4.33 -16.79
C ASP A 54 12.83 -4.22 -16.25
N ASN A 55 12.22 -5.35 -15.91
CA ASN A 55 10.87 -5.47 -15.36
C ASN A 55 10.86 -6.23 -14.02
N GLY A 56 11.99 -6.35 -13.33
CA GLY A 56 12.07 -7.08 -12.07
C GLY A 56 11.91 -8.61 -12.22
N GLU A 57 12.17 -9.15 -13.41
CA GLU A 57 11.92 -10.55 -13.76
C GLU A 57 13.03 -11.53 -13.35
N LYS A 58 14.22 -11.05 -13.00
CA LYS A 58 15.35 -11.92 -12.66
C LYS A 58 15.23 -12.47 -11.25
N ASN A 59 15.49 -13.77 -11.14
CA ASN A 59 15.71 -14.47 -9.88
C ASN A 59 17.21 -14.46 -9.59
N GLU A 60 17.64 -13.48 -8.81
CA GLU A 60 19.03 -13.38 -8.37
C GLU A 60 19.20 -14.13 -7.05
N PHE A 61 20.33 -14.84 -6.90
CA PHE A 61 20.71 -15.54 -5.67
C PHE A 61 19.65 -16.52 -5.12
N GLY A 62 18.85 -17.12 -6.01
CA GLY A 62 17.78 -18.05 -5.64
C GLY A 62 16.60 -17.38 -4.92
N LYS A 63 16.47 -16.04 -5.01
CA LYS A 63 15.38 -15.26 -4.42
C LYS A 63 14.27 -15.01 -5.43
N ARG A 64 13.03 -14.94 -4.94
CA ARG A 64 11.86 -14.58 -5.77
C ARG A 64 12.12 -13.31 -6.56
N ALA A 65 11.72 -13.30 -7.83
CA ALA A 65 11.80 -12.12 -8.68
C ALA A 65 10.85 -11.02 -8.17
N ILE A 66 11.20 -9.75 -8.37
CA ILE A 66 10.37 -8.62 -7.90
C ILE A 66 8.98 -8.63 -8.56
N LYS A 67 8.91 -9.07 -9.83
CA LYS A 67 7.65 -9.19 -10.55
C LYS A 67 6.66 -10.17 -9.88
N ASP A 68 7.12 -11.07 -9.01
CA ASP A 68 6.29 -12.04 -8.30
C ASP A 68 5.88 -11.58 -6.89
N LEU A 69 6.29 -10.38 -6.46
CA LEU A 69 5.91 -9.78 -5.18
C LEU A 69 4.66 -8.89 -5.32
N THR A 70 3.86 -8.74 -4.27
CA THR A 70 2.80 -7.72 -4.25
C THR A 70 3.41 -6.32 -4.07
N PRO A 71 2.69 -5.23 -4.42
CA PRO A 71 3.11 -3.86 -4.10
C PRO A 71 3.49 -3.64 -2.63
N ALA A 72 2.71 -4.16 -1.68
CA ALA A 72 3.02 -4.04 -0.26
C ALA A 72 4.28 -4.80 0.11
N GLN A 73 4.49 -6.01 -0.43
CA GLN A 73 5.73 -6.75 -0.21
C GLN A 73 6.94 -5.95 -0.70
N ILE A 74 6.87 -5.32 -1.87
CA ILE A 74 7.97 -4.50 -2.39
C ILE A 74 8.22 -3.30 -1.48
N LYS A 75 7.16 -2.57 -1.12
CA LYS A 75 7.25 -1.38 -0.26
C LYS A 75 7.81 -1.71 1.11
N GLY A 76 7.27 -2.74 1.75
CA GLY A 76 7.70 -3.24 3.06
C GLY A 76 9.17 -3.66 3.04
N LEU A 77 9.56 -4.52 2.09
CA LEU A 77 10.95 -4.98 1.98
C LEU A 77 11.92 -3.83 1.74
N LEU A 78 11.60 -2.86 0.87
CA LEU A 78 12.47 -1.69 0.66
C LEU A 78 12.62 -0.85 1.93
N LYS A 79 11.53 -0.66 2.69
CA LYS A 79 11.59 0.03 3.99
C LYS A 79 12.40 -0.77 5.02
N ASP A 80 12.23 -2.09 5.07
CA ASP A 80 13.00 -2.95 5.97
C ASP A 80 14.49 -2.92 5.62
N TYR A 81 14.86 -2.98 4.33
CA TYR A 81 16.25 -2.82 3.90
C TYR A 81 16.82 -1.44 4.24
N ALA A 82 16.04 -0.38 4.05
CA ALA A 82 16.46 0.98 4.38
C ALA A 82 16.74 1.14 5.88
N ASN A 83 15.87 0.57 6.72
CA ASN A 83 15.95 0.67 8.18
C ASN A 83 16.81 -0.42 8.84
N GLY A 84 17.22 -1.45 8.09
CA GLY A 84 17.98 -2.58 8.62
C GLY A 84 17.14 -3.65 9.33
N TYR A 85 15.84 -3.72 9.08
CA TYR A 85 14.88 -4.63 9.72
C TYR A 85 14.67 -5.96 8.97
N TYR A 86 15.71 -6.51 8.34
CA TYR A 86 15.61 -7.77 7.60
C TYR A 86 15.84 -8.99 8.52
N GLN A 87 15.06 -10.06 8.31
CA GLN A 87 15.06 -11.26 9.17
C GLN A 87 16.39 -12.04 9.18
N ASN A 88 17.35 -11.75 8.29
CA ASN A 88 18.66 -12.39 8.28
C ASN A 88 19.72 -11.44 7.68
N SER A 89 20.78 -11.15 8.43
CA SER A 89 21.89 -10.27 8.00
C SER A 89 22.85 -10.92 7.01
N ASN A 90 22.33 -11.48 5.93
CA ASN A 90 23.14 -12.01 4.85
C ASN A 90 23.67 -10.89 3.92
N ALA A 91 24.69 -11.21 3.12
CA ALA A 91 25.33 -10.27 2.22
C ALA A 91 24.33 -9.58 1.27
N ASP A 92 23.35 -10.33 0.76
CA ASP A 92 22.32 -9.81 -0.16
C ASP A 92 21.45 -8.73 0.51
N SER A 93 21.03 -8.95 1.77
CA SER A 93 20.21 -7.99 2.51
C SER A 93 21.00 -6.73 2.84
N ILE A 94 22.29 -6.87 3.18
CA ILE A 94 23.21 -5.75 3.39
C ILE A 94 23.37 -4.95 2.09
N GLN A 95 23.57 -5.64 0.97
CA GLN A 95 23.67 -5.02 -0.35
C GLN A 95 22.39 -4.25 -0.69
N MET A 96 21.21 -4.86 -0.52
CA MET A 96 19.94 -4.17 -0.77
C MET A 96 19.74 -2.97 0.14
N GLY A 97 20.20 -3.02 1.39
CA GLY A 97 20.19 -1.88 2.30
C GLY A 97 20.96 -0.66 1.76
N ILE A 98 22.05 -0.85 1.02
CA ILE A 98 22.82 0.27 0.41
C ILE A 98 22.00 0.99 -0.66
N TYR A 99 21.21 0.26 -1.45
CA TYR A 99 20.36 0.84 -2.49
C TYR A 99 19.08 1.42 -1.87
N ALA A 100 18.43 0.69 -0.98
CA ALA A 100 17.16 1.10 -0.37
C ALA A 100 17.29 2.41 0.43
N ARG A 101 18.41 2.62 1.15
CA ARG A 101 18.67 3.86 1.91
C ARG A 101 18.76 5.13 1.06
N LYS A 102 18.93 5.03 -0.26
CA LYS A 102 19.00 6.18 -1.17
C LYS A 102 17.62 6.60 -1.69
N LEU A 103 16.60 5.77 -1.49
CA LEU A 103 15.27 6.00 -2.01
C LEU A 103 14.46 6.82 -1.01
N SER A 104 13.79 7.86 -1.50
CA SER A 104 12.68 8.48 -0.77
C SER A 104 11.42 7.61 -0.84
N ASP A 105 10.44 7.87 0.03
CA ASP A 105 9.14 7.22 -0.05
C ASP A 105 8.46 7.48 -1.42
N ASP A 106 8.70 8.65 -2.03
CA ASP A 106 8.22 8.97 -3.38
C ASP A 106 8.92 8.11 -4.45
N ASP A 107 10.23 7.92 -4.35
CA ASP A 107 10.98 7.05 -5.28
C ASP A 107 10.50 5.60 -5.19
N ILE A 108 10.27 5.10 -3.97
CA ILE A 108 9.73 3.75 -3.75
C ILE A 108 8.37 3.61 -4.46
N ASN A 109 7.47 4.57 -4.27
CA ASN A 109 6.16 4.56 -4.92
C ASN A 109 6.27 4.62 -6.45
N HIS A 110 7.16 5.44 -7.01
CA HIS A 110 7.43 5.48 -8.45
C HIS A 110 7.95 4.12 -8.96
N ILE A 111 8.90 3.51 -8.27
CA ILE A 111 9.43 2.19 -8.63
C ILE A 111 8.32 1.14 -8.66
N ILE A 112 7.44 1.13 -7.65
CA ILE A 112 6.30 0.19 -7.61
C ILE A 112 5.33 0.49 -8.76
N ALA A 113 5.01 1.76 -9.03
CA ALA A 113 4.17 2.16 -10.16
C ALA A 113 4.71 1.66 -11.50
N TYR A 114 6.02 1.73 -11.70
CA TYR A 114 6.68 1.22 -12.89
C TYR A 114 6.55 -0.31 -13.01
N LEU A 115 6.77 -1.04 -11.92
CA LEU A 115 6.81 -2.51 -11.93
C LEU A 115 5.42 -3.18 -11.88
N LYS A 116 4.43 -2.51 -11.29
CA LYS A 116 3.10 -3.09 -10.99
C LYS A 116 1.94 -2.35 -11.65
N GLY A 117 2.20 -1.18 -12.22
CA GLY A 117 1.19 -0.30 -12.79
C GLY A 117 0.66 0.71 -11.76
N GLN A 118 -0.05 1.72 -12.27
CA GLN A 118 -0.44 2.92 -11.51
C GLN A 118 -1.43 2.63 -10.37
N ASN A 119 -2.19 1.54 -10.44
CA ASN A 119 -3.25 1.22 -9.47
C ASN A 119 -2.73 0.50 -8.22
N PHE A 120 -1.41 0.37 -8.05
CA PHE A 120 -0.82 -0.35 -6.91
C PHE A 120 -1.20 0.26 -5.55
N SER A 121 -1.48 1.56 -5.49
CA SER A 121 -1.91 2.26 -4.27
C SER A 121 -3.25 1.75 -3.75
N ILE A 122 -4.13 1.27 -4.64
CA ILE A 122 -5.40 0.65 -4.26
C ILE A 122 -5.14 -0.68 -3.54
N GLU A 123 -4.19 -1.47 -4.02
CA GLU A 123 -3.80 -2.75 -3.40
C GLU A 123 -3.21 -2.54 -2.00
N LEU A 124 -2.35 -1.52 -1.84
CA LEU A 124 -1.83 -1.12 -0.51
C LEU A 124 -2.95 -0.74 0.46
N ASN A 125 -3.90 0.08 0.01
CA ASN A 125 -5.00 0.56 0.87
C ASN A 125 -6.02 -0.55 1.18
N GLN A 126 -6.20 -1.52 0.29
CA GLN A 126 -7.07 -2.67 0.55
C GLN A 126 -6.50 -3.59 1.62
N GLU A 127 -5.19 -3.84 1.63
CA GLU A 127 -4.55 -4.62 2.70
C GLU A 127 -4.71 -3.91 4.06
N ASP A 128 -4.50 -2.59 4.13
CA ASP A 128 -4.73 -1.81 5.36
C ASP A 128 -6.21 -1.84 5.84
N LEU A 129 -7.17 -1.97 4.92
CA LEU A 129 -8.60 -2.08 5.24
C LEU A 129 -9.03 -3.49 5.64
N LEU A 130 -8.27 -4.51 5.24
CA LEU A 130 -8.55 -5.93 5.49
C LEU A 130 -7.75 -6.48 6.68
N GLU A 131 -6.70 -5.79 7.12
CA GLU A 131 -6.02 -6.07 8.38
C GLU A 131 -6.96 -5.76 9.55
N GLU A 132 -7.50 -6.80 10.20
CA GLU A 132 -8.20 -6.65 11.48
C GLU A 132 -7.28 -5.96 12.48
N GLU A 133 -7.80 -4.95 13.20
CA GLU A 133 -7.01 -4.25 14.22
C GLU A 133 -6.33 -5.25 15.14
N PRO A 134 -5.02 -5.06 15.43
CA PRO A 134 -4.28 -5.99 16.26
C PRO A 134 -5.00 -6.13 17.61
N LYS A 135 -5.31 -7.38 17.99
CA LYS A 135 -6.01 -7.67 19.25
C LYS A 135 -5.39 -6.84 20.39
N PRO A 136 -6.20 -6.10 21.17
CA PRO A 136 -5.68 -5.19 22.18
C PRO A 136 -4.77 -5.97 23.13
N LYS A 137 -3.50 -5.58 23.19
CA LYS A 137 -2.47 -6.35 23.90
C LYS A 137 -2.61 -6.31 25.42
N THR A 138 -3.52 -5.51 25.99
CA THR A 138 -3.80 -5.48 27.44
C THR A 138 -5.25 -5.03 27.72
N LYS A 139 -5.73 -5.31 28.95
CA LYS A 139 -7.07 -4.89 29.45
C LYS A 139 -7.23 -3.38 29.64
N HIS A 140 -6.18 -2.59 29.40
CA HIS A 140 -6.19 -1.14 29.51
C HIS A 140 -5.62 -0.61 28.20
N GLY A 141 -6.50 -0.21 27.27
CA GLY A 141 -6.21 0.13 25.87
C GLY A 141 -5.27 1.32 25.65
N THR A 142 -4.05 1.23 26.15
CA THR A 142 -2.98 2.18 25.87
C THR A 142 -2.05 1.54 24.86
N PHE A 143 -2.09 2.03 23.62
CA PHE A 143 -1.05 1.80 22.64
C PHE A 143 0.18 2.64 23.05
N LEU A 144 1.31 2.00 23.34
CA LEU A 144 2.56 2.73 23.55
C LEU A 144 3.03 3.28 22.20
N LYS A 145 3.25 4.59 22.16
CA LYS A 145 3.77 5.35 21.02
C LYS A 145 5.22 5.01 20.73
#